data_AF-A0A0G0NL53-F1
#
_entry.id   AF-A0A0G0NL53-F1
#
_cell.length_a   1.000
_cell.length_b   1.000
_cell.length_c   1.000
_cell.angle_alpha   90.00
_cell.angle_beta   90.00
_cell.angle_gamma   90.00
#
_symmetry.space_group_name_H-M   'P 1'
#
loop_
_entity.id
_entity.type
_entity.pdbx_description
1 polymer ?
#
loop_
_entity_poly.entity_id
_entity_poly.type
_entity_poly.pdbx_seq_one_letter_code
_entity_poly.pdbx_strand_id
1 'polypeptide(L)'
;MPLPTFFLGAFYFMLNKKYLPMTLFLILAGITKEQILVITALFGAYIFLFNKRRMLGASIFTISFLIFYILIWHAIPNASGSQHFALQFYSDYGESPTDVIKNIFLDPVSTIKTLFQKDQLDYVRKIFIPTGYLSIFSPLALLFALPDLAINLLSQNKQMHEIYYQYSAAITPFVFVSTIFGFKNIKSAFPFLSYSSLATLVFVLSLISAYSYGPLPLAKKPQTVMFTEPLG
;
A
#
# COMPACT_ATOMS: atom_id res chain seq x y z
N MET A 1 1.07 -6.52 12.26
CA MET A 1 -0.07 -7.01 11.46
C MET A 1 0.47 -7.88 10.31
N PRO A 2 -0.06 -9.09 10.06
CA PRO A 2 0.51 -10.09 9.12
C PRO A 2 0.27 -9.79 7.62
N LEU A 3 -0.30 -8.63 7.29
CA LEU A 3 -0.61 -8.17 5.93
C LEU A 3 0.55 -8.33 4.93
N PRO A 4 1.80 -7.90 5.25
CA PRO A 4 2.91 -8.07 4.31
C PRO A 4 3.11 -9.52 3.88
N THR A 5 3.05 -10.45 4.85
CA THR A 5 3.20 -11.88 4.60
C THR A 5 2.06 -12.43 3.73
N PHE A 6 0.83 -12.00 3.99
CA PHE A 6 -0.32 -12.43 3.21
C PHE A 6 -0.23 -11.97 1.76
N PHE A 7 0.13 -10.71 1.51
CA PHE A 7 0.27 -10.21 0.14
C PHE A 7 1.48 -10.77 -0.59
N LEU A 8 2.63 -10.94 0.08
CA LEU A 8 3.80 -11.59 -0.52
C LEU A 8 3.48 -13.03 -0.91
N GLY A 9 2.79 -13.78 -0.04
CA GLY A 9 2.36 -15.14 -0.34
C GLY A 9 1.36 -15.18 -1.50
N ALA A 10 0.34 -14.32 -1.49
CA ALA A 10 -0.62 -14.22 -2.60
C ALA A 10 0.09 -13.90 -3.92
N PHE A 11 0.99 -12.92 -3.94
CA PHE A 11 1.75 -12.56 -5.13
C PHE A 11 2.65 -13.70 -5.62
N TYR A 12 3.38 -14.35 -4.71
CA TYR A 12 4.22 -15.50 -5.02
C TYR A 12 3.42 -16.66 -5.64
N PHE A 13 2.28 -17.03 -5.06
CA PHE A 13 1.45 -18.11 -5.60
C PHE A 13 0.78 -17.74 -6.93
N MET A 14 0.43 -16.46 -7.12
CA MET A 14 -0.04 -15.94 -8.40
C MET A 14 1.01 -16.11 -9.50
N LEU A 15 2.27 -15.74 -9.24
CA LEU A 15 3.38 -15.92 -10.20
C LEU A 15 3.59 -17.40 -10.57
N ASN A 16 3.49 -18.28 -9.59
CA ASN A 16 3.62 -19.73 -9.78
C ASN A 16 2.35 -20.41 -10.34
N LYS A 17 1.31 -19.64 -10.67
CA LYS A 17 0.01 -20.14 -11.16
C LYS A 17 -0.67 -21.13 -10.20
N LYS A 18 -0.36 -21.06 -8.89
CA LYS A 18 -0.97 -21.85 -7.82
C LYS A 18 -2.14 -21.08 -7.21
N TYR A 19 -3.29 -21.10 -7.88
CA TYR A 19 -4.42 -20.23 -7.53
C TYR A 19 -5.11 -20.57 -6.20
N LEU A 20 -5.13 -21.85 -5.79
CA LEU A 20 -5.76 -22.23 -4.52
C LEU A 20 -5.08 -21.59 -3.29
N PRO A 21 -3.77 -21.77 -3.05
CA PRO A 21 -3.11 -21.11 -1.93
C PRO A 21 -3.08 -19.58 -2.08
N MET A 22 -3.01 -19.06 -3.31
CA MET A 22 -3.18 -17.63 -3.57
C MET A 22 -4.51 -17.10 -3.01
N THR A 23 -5.64 -17.74 -3.36
CA THR A 23 -6.96 -17.32 -2.90
C THR A 23 -7.09 -17.43 -1.38
N LEU A 24 -6.50 -18.46 -0.75
CA LEU A 24 -6.47 -18.56 0.71
C LEU A 24 -5.76 -17.37 1.36
N PHE A 25 -4.59 -16.99 0.86
CA PHE A 25 -3.85 -15.83 1.35
C PHE A 25 -4.61 -14.51 1.14
N LEU A 26 -5.33 -14.39 0.02
CA LEU A 26 -6.19 -13.23 -0.25
C LEU A 26 -7.39 -13.15 0.68
N ILE A 27 -8.02 -14.28 1.03
CA ILE A 27 -9.09 -14.34 2.02
C ILE A 27 -8.55 -13.91 3.40
N LEU A 28 -7.41 -14.46 3.80
CA LEU A 28 -6.76 -14.11 5.07
C LEU A 28 -6.43 -12.61 5.12
N ALA A 29 -5.95 -12.02 4.02
CA ALA A 29 -5.71 -10.59 3.92
C ALA A 29 -7.02 -9.77 4.03
N GLY A 30 -8.05 -10.16 3.28
CA GLY A 30 -9.34 -9.45 3.21
C GLY A 30 -10.11 -9.40 4.52
N ILE A 31 -9.92 -10.37 5.42
CA ILE A 31 -10.53 -10.39 6.75
C ILE A 31 -9.89 -9.36 7.69
N THR A 32 -8.67 -8.89 7.39
CA THR A 32 -7.93 -8.05 8.35
C THR A 32 -8.48 -6.63 8.45
N LYS A 33 -8.88 -6.04 7.33
CA LYS A 33 -9.42 -4.67 7.21
C LYS A 33 -10.23 -4.53 5.92
N GLU A 34 -11.25 -3.70 5.95
CA GLU A 34 -12.20 -3.49 4.85
C GLU A 34 -11.53 -2.95 3.57
N GLN A 35 -10.60 -1.99 3.67
CA GLN A 35 -9.93 -1.42 2.49
C GLN A 35 -9.05 -2.43 1.74
N ILE A 36 -8.58 -3.48 2.43
CA ILE A 36 -7.72 -4.52 1.84
C ILE A 36 -8.48 -5.30 0.76
N LEU A 37 -9.81 -5.35 0.83
CA LEU A 37 -10.64 -5.96 -0.22
C LEU A 37 -10.48 -5.27 -1.58
N VAL A 38 -10.11 -3.98 -1.62
CA VAL A 38 -9.80 -3.28 -2.88
C VAL A 38 -8.53 -3.86 -3.51
N ILE A 39 -7.47 -4.10 -2.72
CA ILE A 39 -6.25 -4.77 -3.20
C ILE A 39 -6.56 -6.19 -3.66
N THR A 40 -7.39 -6.93 -2.90
CA THR A 40 -7.82 -8.28 -3.31
C THR A 40 -8.60 -8.25 -4.63
N ALA A 41 -9.46 -7.26 -4.84
CA ALA A 41 -10.14 -7.07 -6.11
C ALA A 41 -9.12 -6.81 -7.25
N LEU A 42 -8.07 -6.00 -7.02
CA LEU A 42 -7.01 -5.79 -8.01
C LEU A 42 -6.28 -7.08 -8.39
N PHE A 43 -6.07 -8.02 -7.45
CA PHE A 43 -5.57 -9.37 -7.79
C PHE A 43 -6.52 -10.10 -8.74
N GLY A 44 -7.82 -10.05 -8.46
CA GLY A 44 -8.84 -10.59 -9.35
C GLY A 44 -8.80 -9.97 -10.76
N ALA A 45 -8.74 -8.64 -10.84
CA ALA A 45 -8.64 -7.89 -12.08
C ALA A 45 -7.37 -8.26 -12.87
N TYR A 46 -6.22 -8.35 -12.19
CA TYR A 46 -4.95 -8.75 -12.81
C TYR A 46 -5.05 -10.15 -13.43
N ILE A 47 -5.60 -11.13 -12.69
CA ILE A 47 -5.78 -12.50 -13.19
C ILE A 47 -6.77 -12.53 -14.37
N PHE A 48 -7.84 -11.74 -14.31
CA PHE A 48 -8.82 -11.64 -15.39
C PHE A 48 -8.19 -11.12 -16.70
N LEU A 49 -7.36 -10.08 -16.61
CA LEU A 49 -6.75 -9.44 -17.77
C LEU A 49 -5.57 -10.23 -18.35
N PHE A 50 -4.69 -10.74 -17.48
CA PHE A 50 -3.37 -11.25 -17.90
C PHE A 50 -3.22 -12.78 -17.80
N ASN A 51 -4.11 -13.49 -17.10
CA ASN A 51 -3.99 -14.94 -16.93
C ASN A 51 -5.11 -15.70 -17.68
N LYS A 52 -4.86 -16.98 -17.97
CA LYS A 52 -5.84 -17.87 -18.63
C LYS A 52 -7.08 -18.18 -17.75
N ARG A 53 -7.02 -17.92 -16.44
CA ARG A 53 -8.08 -18.25 -15.46
C ARG A 53 -9.05 -17.09 -15.27
N ARG A 54 -9.64 -16.59 -16.37
CA ARG A 54 -10.48 -15.39 -16.36
C ARG A 54 -11.67 -15.48 -15.41
N MET A 55 -12.37 -16.62 -15.39
CA MET A 55 -13.51 -16.83 -14.48
C MET A 55 -13.10 -16.68 -13.01
N LEU A 56 -11.96 -17.24 -12.60
CA LEU A 56 -11.46 -17.11 -11.24
C LEU A 56 -11.11 -15.65 -10.91
N GLY A 57 -10.44 -14.95 -11.83
CA GLY A 57 -10.14 -13.53 -11.67
C GLY A 57 -11.41 -12.67 -11.52
N ALA A 58 -12.41 -12.90 -12.38
CA ALA A 58 -13.70 -12.24 -12.31
C ALA A 58 -14.44 -12.54 -11.00
N SER A 59 -14.45 -13.79 -10.54
CA SER A 59 -15.06 -14.16 -9.26
C SER A 59 -14.39 -13.46 -8.08
N ILE A 60 -13.05 -13.46 -8.01
CA ILE A 60 -12.31 -12.76 -6.94
C ILE A 60 -12.61 -11.27 -6.98
N PHE A 61 -12.54 -10.64 -8.16
CA PHE A 61 -12.83 -9.22 -8.32
C PHE A 61 -14.24 -8.87 -7.84
N THR A 62 -15.25 -9.55 -8.39
CA THR A 62 -16.65 -9.24 -8.10
C THR A 62 -17.00 -9.50 -6.64
N ILE A 63 -16.57 -10.62 -6.06
CA ILE A 63 -16.86 -10.95 -4.66
C ILE A 63 -16.19 -9.94 -3.73
N SER A 64 -14.90 -9.66 -3.92
CA SER A 64 -14.18 -8.72 -3.05
C SER A 64 -14.73 -7.30 -3.16
N PHE A 65 -15.05 -6.84 -4.38
CA PHE A 65 -15.63 -5.53 -4.59
C PHE A 65 -17.04 -5.42 -4.00
N LEU A 66 -17.87 -6.46 -4.14
CA LEU A 66 -19.22 -6.50 -3.55
C LEU A 66 -19.16 -6.46 -2.02
N ILE A 67 -18.28 -7.24 -1.40
CA ILE A 67 -18.11 -7.23 0.07
C ILE A 67 -17.63 -5.84 0.51
N PHE A 68 -16.63 -5.27 -0.16
CA PHE A 68 -16.16 -3.91 0.12
C PHE A 68 -17.30 -2.88 0.06
N TYR A 69 -18.10 -2.92 -1.01
CA TYR A 69 -19.26 -2.03 -1.19
C TYR A 69 -20.29 -2.20 -0.05
N ILE A 70 -20.64 -3.44 0.28
CA ILE A 70 -21.58 -3.72 1.38
C ILE A 70 -21.03 -3.21 2.71
N LEU A 71 -19.74 -3.42 2.99
CA LEU A 71 -19.13 -2.97 4.24
C LEU A 71 -19.18 -1.45 4.38
N ILE A 72 -18.73 -0.72 3.36
CA ILE A 72 -18.58 0.74 3.42
C ILE A 72 -19.95 1.46 3.38
N TRP A 73 -20.88 1.01 2.55
CA TRP A 73 -22.16 1.71 2.37
C TRP A 73 -23.29 1.22 3.28
N HIS A 74 -23.22 -0.01 3.81
CA HIS A 74 -24.32 -0.59 4.58
C HIS A 74 -23.88 -1.08 5.96
N ALA A 75 -22.91 -1.99 6.05
CA ALA A 75 -22.61 -2.67 7.31
C ALA A 75 -22.04 -1.71 8.37
N ILE A 76 -21.06 -0.89 8.01
CA ILE A 76 -20.38 -0.02 8.98
C ILE A 76 -21.27 1.16 9.42
N PRO A 77 -21.96 1.89 8.53
CA PRO A 77 -22.90 2.92 8.94
C PRO A 77 -24.01 2.39 9.85
N ASN A 78 -24.58 1.23 9.55
CA ASN A 78 -25.64 0.63 10.36
C ASN A 78 -25.14 0.17 11.73
N ALA A 79 -23.89 -0.29 11.84
CA ALA A 79 -23.32 -0.78 13.09
C ALA A 79 -22.82 0.34 14.02
N SER A 80 -22.40 1.48 13.48
CA SER A 80 -21.75 2.56 14.25
C SER A 80 -22.71 3.68 14.70
N GLY A 81 -23.98 3.66 14.27
CA GLY A 81 -25.00 4.65 14.63
C GLY A 81 -24.69 6.10 14.19
N SER A 82 -23.59 6.28 13.46
CA SER A 82 -23.03 7.54 12.97
C SER A 82 -22.20 7.26 11.71
N GLN A 83 -21.75 8.29 11.00
CA GLN A 83 -20.88 8.10 9.85
C GLN A 83 -19.53 7.50 10.25
N HIS A 84 -18.97 6.67 9.37
CA HIS A 84 -17.71 5.96 9.55
C HIS A 84 -16.60 6.91 10.04
N PHE A 85 -15.95 6.64 11.18
CA PHE A 85 -14.89 7.50 11.76
C PHE A 85 -13.80 7.88 10.74
N ALA A 86 -13.49 6.98 9.80
CA ALA A 86 -12.54 7.21 8.73
C ALA A 86 -12.93 8.38 7.79
N LEU A 87 -14.22 8.73 7.66
CA LEU A 87 -14.68 9.86 6.83
C LEU A 87 -14.18 11.20 7.36
N GLN A 88 -13.97 11.33 8.67
CA GLN A 88 -13.42 12.55 9.26
C GLN A 88 -12.03 12.88 8.69
N PHE A 89 -11.26 11.87 8.28
CA PHE A 89 -9.95 12.04 7.67
C PHE A 89 -10.01 12.57 6.23
N TYR A 90 -11.19 12.58 5.60
CA TYR A 90 -11.38 13.02 4.22
C TYR A 90 -12.41 14.15 4.11
N SER A 91 -12.63 14.90 5.20
CA SER A 91 -13.66 15.93 5.27
C SER A 91 -13.54 17.02 4.19
N ASP A 92 -12.33 17.30 3.67
CA ASP A 92 -12.12 18.21 2.53
C ASP A 92 -12.78 17.73 1.24
N TYR A 93 -13.01 16.42 1.10
CA TYR A 93 -13.61 15.80 -0.08
C TYR A 93 -15.10 15.51 0.11
N GLY A 94 -15.68 15.73 1.29
CA GLY A 94 -17.12 15.63 1.53
C GLY A 94 -17.50 14.71 2.69
N GLU A 95 -18.81 14.60 2.91
CA GLU A 95 -19.39 13.97 4.11
C GLU A 95 -19.83 12.52 3.89
N SER A 96 -19.71 11.98 2.67
CA SER A 96 -20.08 10.59 2.39
C SER A 96 -18.99 9.87 1.59
N PRO A 97 -18.90 8.52 1.67
CA PRO A 97 -17.93 7.77 0.87
C PRO A 97 -18.06 8.04 -0.64
N THR A 98 -19.30 8.24 -1.11
CA THR A 98 -19.58 8.56 -2.50
C THR A 98 -19.09 9.96 -2.88
N ASP A 99 -19.29 10.95 -2.02
CA ASP A 99 -18.84 12.32 -2.28
C ASP A 99 -17.32 12.42 -2.25
N VAL A 100 -16.67 11.76 -1.28
CA VAL A 100 -15.21 11.68 -1.20
C VAL A 100 -14.63 11.14 -2.51
N ILE A 101 -15.14 9.99 -2.98
CA ILE A 101 -14.67 9.39 -4.24
C ILE A 101 -14.93 10.34 -5.42
N LYS A 102 -16.12 10.94 -5.53
CA LYS A 102 -16.45 11.85 -6.63
C LYS A 102 -15.53 13.07 -6.63
N ASN A 103 -15.35 13.74 -5.50
CA ASN A 103 -14.61 15.00 -5.41
C ASN A 103 -13.10 14.80 -5.63
N ILE A 104 -12.54 13.63 -5.30
CA ILE A 104 -11.18 13.25 -5.71
C ILE A 104 -10.99 13.32 -7.24
N PHE A 105 -12.02 12.99 -8.03
CA PHE A 105 -11.96 13.02 -9.49
C PHE A 105 -12.49 14.32 -10.10
N LEU A 106 -13.44 14.99 -9.46
CA LEU A 106 -14.07 16.22 -9.94
C LEU A 106 -13.26 17.48 -9.63
N ASP A 107 -12.43 17.46 -8.58
CA ASP A 107 -11.50 18.53 -8.24
C ASP A 107 -10.03 18.06 -8.29
N PRO A 108 -9.51 17.76 -9.50
CA PRO A 108 -8.14 17.27 -9.66
C PRO A 108 -7.10 18.29 -9.20
N VAL A 109 -7.41 19.59 -9.21
CA VAL A 109 -6.48 20.64 -8.78
C VAL A 109 -6.27 20.56 -7.27
N SER A 110 -7.34 20.46 -6.49
CA SER A 110 -7.24 20.28 -5.04
C SER A 110 -6.58 18.95 -4.69
N THR A 111 -6.97 17.86 -5.36
CA THR A 111 -6.36 16.54 -5.16
C THR A 111 -4.85 16.55 -5.42
N ILE A 112 -4.40 17.14 -6.54
CA ILE A 112 -2.96 17.25 -6.84
C ILE A 112 -2.26 18.11 -5.78
N LYS A 113 -2.85 19.24 -5.35
CA LYS A 113 -2.27 20.05 -4.26
C LYS A 113 -2.06 19.23 -3.00
N THR A 114 -3.05 18.42 -2.60
CA THR A 114 -2.95 17.53 -1.43
C THR A 114 -1.84 16.49 -1.61
N LEU A 115 -1.75 15.84 -2.77
CA LEU A 115 -0.71 14.83 -3.03
C LEU A 115 0.72 15.39 -3.01
N PHE A 116 0.90 16.66 -3.34
CA PHE A 116 2.20 17.34 -3.38
C PHE A 116 2.50 18.21 -2.15
N GLN A 117 1.71 18.08 -1.09
CA GLN A 117 2.05 18.68 0.20
C GLN A 117 3.32 18.05 0.80
N LYS A 118 3.98 18.81 1.68
CA LYS A 118 5.30 18.45 2.22
C LYS A 118 5.29 17.10 2.95
N ASP A 119 4.28 16.83 3.76
CA ASP A 119 4.20 15.61 4.59
C ASP A 119 3.98 14.37 3.70
N GLN A 120 3.16 14.50 2.67
CA GLN A 120 2.85 13.48 1.66
C GLN A 120 4.09 13.14 0.84
N LEU A 121 4.81 14.16 0.35
CA LEU A 121 6.07 13.96 -0.37
C LEU A 121 7.14 13.32 0.52
N ASP A 122 7.21 13.72 1.79
CA ASP A 122 8.12 13.10 2.75
C ASP A 122 7.76 11.63 3.04
N TYR A 123 6.47 11.32 3.16
CA TYR A 123 5.97 9.97 3.32
C TYR A 123 6.34 9.06 2.13
N VAL A 124 6.05 9.50 0.90
CA VAL A 124 6.45 8.79 -0.31
C VAL A 124 7.96 8.58 -0.31
N ARG A 125 8.73 9.65 -0.07
CA ARG A 125 10.19 9.56 0.00
C ARG A 125 10.66 8.49 0.99
N LYS A 126 10.11 8.47 2.20
CA LYS A 126 10.44 7.50 3.26
C LYS A 126 10.05 6.05 2.88
N ILE A 127 9.00 5.84 2.10
CA ILE A 127 8.62 4.51 1.58
C ILE A 127 9.65 4.01 0.56
N PHE A 128 10.07 4.88 -0.36
CA PHE A 128 10.86 4.46 -1.52
C PHE A 128 12.38 4.48 -1.28
N ILE A 129 12.88 5.36 -0.40
CA ILE A 129 14.31 5.50 -0.13
C ILE A 129 15.02 4.21 0.34
N PRO A 130 14.43 3.34 1.19
CA PRO A 130 15.12 2.12 1.63
C PRO A 130 15.33 1.11 0.49
N THR A 131 14.56 1.25 -0.59
CA THR A 131 14.69 0.42 -1.80
C THR A 131 15.55 1.07 -2.88
N GLY A 132 16.23 2.17 -2.57
CA GLY A 132 17.01 2.94 -3.52
C GLY A 132 16.22 3.42 -4.73
N TYR A 133 14.91 3.62 -4.58
CA TYR A 133 13.96 3.97 -5.64
C TYR A 133 13.87 2.96 -6.80
N LEU A 134 14.45 1.76 -6.67
CA LEU A 134 14.41 0.73 -7.70
C LEU A 134 12.98 0.24 -8.02
N SER A 135 12.07 0.30 -7.05
CA SER A 135 10.67 -0.04 -7.26
C SER A 135 9.97 0.82 -8.32
N ILE A 136 10.39 2.05 -8.56
CA ILE A 136 9.77 2.88 -9.62
C ILE A 136 9.97 2.25 -11.01
N PHE A 137 11.02 1.43 -11.18
CA PHE A 137 11.33 0.77 -12.45
C PHE A 137 10.54 -0.52 -12.70
N SER A 138 9.60 -0.88 -11.83
CA SER A 138 8.64 -1.97 -12.08
C SER A 138 7.23 -1.60 -11.58
N PRO A 139 6.55 -0.64 -12.26
CA PRO A 139 5.31 -0.04 -11.78
C PRO A 139 4.13 -1.01 -11.70
N LEU A 140 4.16 -2.12 -12.45
CA LEU A 140 3.06 -3.09 -12.46
C LEU A 140 2.82 -3.72 -11.07
N ALA A 141 3.87 -3.94 -10.29
CA ALA A 141 3.72 -4.40 -8.91
C ALA A 141 3.23 -3.29 -7.97
N LEU A 142 3.59 -2.02 -8.24
CA LEU A 142 3.12 -0.87 -7.46
C LEU A 142 1.63 -0.60 -7.64
N LEU A 143 1.01 -1.07 -8.73
CA LEU A 143 -0.45 -1.00 -8.94
C LEU A 143 -1.22 -1.54 -7.72
N PHE A 144 -0.73 -2.61 -7.10
CA PHE A 144 -1.37 -3.20 -5.92
C PHE A 144 -1.21 -2.37 -4.64
N ALA A 145 -0.18 -1.52 -4.56
CA ALA A 145 -0.01 -0.57 -3.46
C ALA A 145 -0.82 0.72 -3.64
N LEU A 146 -1.28 1.03 -4.86
CA LEU A 146 -1.94 2.30 -5.15
C LEU A 146 -3.17 2.59 -4.29
N PRO A 147 -4.08 1.64 -3.99
CA PRO A 147 -5.25 1.94 -3.17
C PRO A 147 -4.88 2.45 -1.77
N ASP A 148 -4.04 1.70 -1.04
CA ASP A 148 -3.60 2.10 0.30
C ASP A 148 -2.69 3.33 0.27
N LEU A 149 -1.86 3.49 -0.77
CA LEU A 149 -1.06 4.70 -0.95
C LEU A 149 -1.97 5.93 -1.14
N ALA A 150 -3.02 5.82 -1.95
CA ALA A 150 -3.98 6.90 -2.19
C ALA A 150 -4.77 7.25 -0.92
N ILE A 151 -5.28 6.23 -0.21
CA ILE A 151 -5.93 6.37 1.09
C ILE A 151 -5.01 7.13 2.05
N ASN A 152 -3.75 6.71 2.17
CA ASN A 152 -2.82 7.37 3.08
C ASN A 152 -2.54 8.81 2.68
N LEU A 153 -2.22 9.09 1.40
CA LEU A 153 -1.82 10.42 0.93
C LEU A 153 -2.95 11.46 0.88
N LEU A 154 -4.20 11.01 0.70
CA LEU A 154 -5.37 11.88 0.63
C LEU A 154 -5.97 12.16 2.02
N SER A 155 -5.45 11.51 3.06
CA SER A 155 -5.91 11.67 4.43
C SER A 155 -5.40 12.97 5.05
N GLN A 156 -6.25 13.64 5.82
CA GLN A 156 -5.84 14.74 6.69
C GLN A 156 -5.14 14.27 7.97
N ASN A 157 -5.25 12.97 8.30
CA ASN A 157 -4.62 12.43 9.48
C ASN A 157 -3.12 12.26 9.25
N LYS A 158 -2.32 13.11 9.90
CA LYS A 158 -0.84 13.09 9.83
C LYS A 158 -0.24 11.73 10.18
N GLN A 159 -0.88 10.93 11.03
CA GLN A 159 -0.39 9.59 11.37
C GLN A 159 -0.36 8.65 10.16
N MET A 160 -1.21 8.88 9.16
CA MET A 160 -1.26 8.08 7.92
C MET A 160 -0.08 8.40 6.98
N HIS A 161 0.58 9.55 7.17
CA HIS A 161 1.80 9.95 6.47
C HIS A 161 3.09 9.60 7.23
N GLU A 162 3.00 8.85 8.32
CA GLU A 162 4.16 8.47 9.13
C GLU A 162 4.44 6.97 9.03
N ILE A 163 5.70 6.63 8.77
CA ILE A 163 6.14 5.23 8.58
C ILE A 163 6.20 4.42 9.88
N TYR A 164 6.02 5.08 11.03
CA TYR A 164 6.02 4.47 12.36
C TYR A 164 4.73 3.71 12.66
N TYR A 165 3.63 4.10 12.01
CA TYR A 165 2.33 3.46 12.19
C TYR A 165 2.10 2.34 11.16
N GLN A 166 1.07 1.54 11.40
CA GLN A 166 0.72 0.37 10.59
C GLN A 166 0.26 0.67 9.15
N TYR A 167 0.10 1.94 8.76
CA TYR A 167 -0.50 2.33 7.48
C TYR A 167 0.36 1.95 6.26
N SER A 168 1.66 1.72 6.44
CA SER A 168 2.56 1.25 5.36
C SER A 168 2.51 -0.26 5.13
N ALA A 169 1.82 -1.03 5.99
CA ALA A 169 1.88 -2.50 6.00
C ALA A 169 1.34 -3.14 4.70
N ALA A 170 0.31 -2.56 4.10
CA ALA A 170 -0.26 -3.03 2.83
C ALA A 170 0.57 -2.60 1.61
N ILE A 171 1.32 -1.49 1.72
CA ILE A 171 2.12 -0.90 0.64
C ILE A 171 3.47 -1.62 0.50
N THR A 172 4.13 -1.84 1.64
CA THR A 172 5.48 -2.41 1.76
C THR A 172 5.72 -3.67 0.91
N PRO A 173 4.89 -4.73 0.96
CA PRO A 173 5.15 -5.96 0.20
C PRO A 173 5.29 -5.70 -1.31
N PHE A 174 4.45 -4.81 -1.86
CA PHE A 174 4.48 -4.49 -3.28
C PHE A 174 5.65 -3.59 -3.66
N VAL A 175 6.09 -2.70 -2.76
CA VAL A 175 7.33 -1.92 -2.96
C VAL A 175 8.54 -2.86 -3.04
N PHE A 176 8.63 -3.88 -2.20
CA PHE A 176 9.72 -4.87 -2.27
C PHE A 176 9.63 -5.77 -3.51
N VAL A 177 8.45 -6.29 -3.84
CA VAL A 177 8.23 -7.05 -5.08
C VAL A 177 8.64 -6.23 -6.30
N SER A 178 8.19 -4.98 -6.35
CA SER A 178 8.52 -4.05 -7.40
C SER A 178 10.03 -3.77 -7.47
N THR A 179 10.70 -3.63 -6.33
CA THR A 179 12.16 -3.47 -6.25
C THR A 179 12.89 -4.64 -6.90
N ILE A 180 12.48 -5.88 -6.59
CA ILE A 180 13.09 -7.11 -7.15
C ILE A 180 13.02 -7.11 -8.68
N PHE A 181 11.86 -6.81 -9.26
CA PHE A 181 11.72 -6.68 -10.71
C PHE A 181 12.43 -5.44 -11.27
N GLY A 182 12.49 -4.36 -10.49
CA GLY A 182 13.22 -3.15 -10.80
C GLY A 182 14.70 -3.39 -11.05
N PHE A 183 15.36 -4.26 -10.26
CA PHE A 183 16.74 -4.70 -10.53
C PHE A 183 16.92 -5.23 -11.95
N LYS A 184 16.03 -6.12 -12.38
CA LYS A 184 16.07 -6.71 -13.73
C LYS A 184 15.83 -5.65 -14.81
N ASN A 185 14.85 -4.77 -14.61
CA ASN A 185 14.48 -3.76 -15.59
C ASN A 185 15.58 -2.69 -15.76
N ILE A 186 16.18 -2.23 -14.65
CA ILE A 186 17.35 -1.33 -14.70
C ILE A 186 18.52 -2.00 -15.40
N LYS A 187 18.83 -3.27 -15.07
CA LYS A 187 19.93 -3.99 -15.73
C LYS A 187 19.70 -4.12 -17.25
N SER A 188 18.47 -4.33 -17.67
CA SER A 188 18.10 -4.38 -19.09
C SER A 188 18.24 -3.02 -19.78
N ALA A 189 17.88 -1.93 -19.11
CA ALA A 189 17.99 -0.57 -19.66
C ALA A 189 19.43 -0.02 -19.62
N PHE A 190 20.20 -0.40 -18.60
CA PHE A 190 21.56 0.07 -18.34
C PHE A 190 22.50 -1.13 -18.09
N PRO A 191 22.92 -1.85 -19.14
CA PRO A 191 23.71 -3.07 -19.01
C PRO A 191 25.07 -2.89 -18.32
N PHE A 192 25.61 -1.68 -18.29
CA PHE A 192 26.86 -1.36 -17.59
C PHE A 192 26.74 -1.40 -16.07
N LEU A 193 25.54 -1.26 -15.49
CA LEU A 193 25.33 -1.33 -14.05
C LEU A 193 25.40 -2.78 -13.57
N SER A 194 26.30 -3.10 -12.63
CA SER A 194 26.36 -4.45 -12.05
C SER A 194 25.24 -4.67 -11.02
N TYR A 195 24.81 -5.92 -10.82
CA TYR A 195 23.86 -6.25 -9.74
C TYR A 195 24.43 -5.86 -8.37
N SER A 196 25.74 -6.04 -8.17
CA SER A 196 26.42 -5.65 -6.93
C SER A 196 26.31 -4.14 -6.67
N SER A 197 26.50 -3.29 -7.68
CA SER A 197 26.37 -1.84 -7.55
C SER A 197 24.95 -1.44 -7.13
N LEU A 198 23.93 -2.04 -7.75
CA LEU A 198 22.53 -1.80 -7.38
C LEU A 198 22.22 -2.32 -5.96
N ALA A 199 22.76 -3.48 -5.58
CA ALA A 199 22.58 -4.03 -4.25
C ALA A 199 23.26 -3.18 -3.19
N THR A 200 24.47 -2.66 -3.46
CA THR A 200 25.17 -1.70 -2.60
C THR A 200 24.37 -0.42 -2.43
N LEU A 201 23.78 0.12 -3.51
CA LEU A 201 22.92 1.30 -3.44
C LEU A 201 21.73 1.07 -2.50
N VAL A 202 21.00 -0.04 -2.68
CA VAL A 202 19.88 -0.41 -1.79
C VAL A 202 20.34 -0.57 -0.36
N PHE A 203 21.46 -1.28 -0.15
CA PHE A 203 22.00 -1.51 1.18
C PHE A 203 22.38 -0.20 1.89
N VAL A 204 23.12 0.69 1.22
CA VAL A 204 23.53 1.98 1.77
C VAL A 204 22.32 2.87 2.07
N LEU A 205 21.37 2.97 1.14
CA LEU A 205 20.17 3.80 1.36
C LEU A 205 19.23 3.22 2.41
N SER A 206 19.16 1.89 2.53
CA SER A 206 18.46 1.22 3.63
C SER A 206 19.10 1.54 4.97
N LEU A 207 20.43 1.50 5.09
CA LEU A 207 21.15 1.89 6.31
C LEU A 207 20.96 3.37 6.64
N ILE A 208 21.08 4.26 5.66
CA ILE A 208 20.84 5.70 5.84
C ILE A 208 19.41 5.95 6.29
N SER A 209 18.43 5.24 5.71
CA SER A 209 17.03 5.34 6.10
C SER A 209 16.78 4.82 7.52
N ALA A 210 17.36 3.66 7.86
CA ALA A 210 17.27 3.09 9.20
C ALA A 210 17.89 4.01 10.25
N TYR A 211 19.03 4.63 9.95
CA TYR A 211 19.66 5.61 10.82
C TYR A 211 18.85 6.91 10.92
N SER A 212 18.35 7.44 9.81
CA SER A 212 17.70 8.76 9.78
C SER A 212 16.28 8.75 10.31
N TYR A 213 15.54 7.67 10.05
CA TYR A 213 14.10 7.56 10.29
C TYR A 213 13.70 6.34 11.11
N GLY A 214 14.62 5.41 11.41
CA GLY A 214 14.28 4.21 12.16
C GLY A 214 13.87 4.53 13.62
N PRO A 215 13.02 3.71 14.23
CA PRO A 215 12.65 3.84 15.64
C PRO A 215 13.70 3.22 16.59
N LEU A 216 14.74 2.59 16.05
CA LEU A 216 15.74 1.85 16.84
C LEU A 216 16.66 2.79 17.64
N PRO A 217 17.22 2.34 18.78
CA PRO A 217 18.08 3.17 19.63
C PRO A 217 19.29 3.78 18.92
N LEU A 218 19.77 3.14 17.86
CA LEU A 218 20.91 3.60 17.05
C LEU A 218 20.55 4.67 16.01
N ALA A 219 19.26 5.02 15.87
CA ALA A 219 18.82 6.04 14.94
C ALA A 219 19.12 7.46 15.46
N LYS A 220 19.17 8.43 14.54
CA LYS A 220 19.45 9.85 14.81
C LYS A 220 18.41 10.51 15.72
N LYS A 221 17.15 10.06 15.63
CA LYS A 221 16.02 10.53 16.44
C LYS A 221 15.23 9.31 16.92
N PRO A 222 15.76 8.55 17.89
CA PRO A 222 15.10 7.34 18.36
C PRO A 222 13.80 7.75 19.05
N GLN A 223 12.66 7.26 18.56
CA GLN A 223 11.38 7.45 19.23
C GLN A 223 11.29 6.46 20.39
N THR A 224 11.94 6.79 21.51
CA THR A 224 11.94 5.95 22.71
C THR A 224 10.64 6.05 23.49
N VAL A 225 9.78 7.03 23.20
CA VAL A 225 8.54 7.31 23.94
C VAL A 225 7.66 6.07 24.08
N MET A 226 7.50 5.27 23.00
CA MET A 226 6.74 4.00 23.07
C MET A 226 7.34 2.94 24.00
N PHE A 227 8.64 3.05 24.33
CA PHE A 227 9.37 2.10 25.18
C PHE A 227 9.64 2.63 26.58
N THR A 228 9.63 3.96 26.77
CA THR A 228 9.98 4.62 28.03
C THR A 228 8.78 5.19 28.77
N GLU A 229 7.69 5.50 28.08
CA GLU A 229 6.46 6.01 28.69
C GLU A 229 5.35 4.97 28.49
N PRO A 230 4.95 4.22 29.53
CA PRO A 230 3.75 3.38 29.44
C PRO A 230 2.53 4.27 29.19
N LEU A 231 1.71 3.89 28.23
CA LEU A 231 0.43 4.54 27.94
C LEU A 231 -0.41 4.57 29.23
N GLY A 232 -0.45 5.72 29.88
CA GLY A 232 -1.30 6.00 31.05
C GLY A 232 -2.75 6.21 30.67
#